data_AF-A0A9X3NLU9-F1
#
_entry.id   AF-A0A9X3NLU9-F1
#
_cell.length_a   1.000
_cell.length_b   1.000
_cell.length_c   1.000
_cell.angle_alpha   90.00
_cell.angle_beta   90.00
_cell.angle_gamma   90.00
#
_symmetry.space_group_name_H-M   'P 1'
#
loop_
_entity.id
_entity.type
_entity.pdbx_description
1 polymer ?
#
loop_
_entity_poly.entity_id
_entity_poly.type
_entity_poly.pdbx_seq_one_letter_code
_entity_poly.pdbx_strand_id
1 'polypeptide(L)'
;MAAVHFDDPTEATSHVPALLAAAERGLAATVRRDGFLAAVVDAARLRHCLAAATPSRAEAVPEADGWSIFIPGLPVAADGATFEEAVAEMVAALREYAQDWQDHLLDAPNHRDNWALVQLISLSDDRRLAEWVVGEAGEDEGAGRGPERDPVAELVADFEARNGPVPDDLLTQAQAAWPDAE
;
A
#
# COMPACT_ATOMS: atom_id res chain seq x y z
N MET A 1 19.18 18.05 -22.05
CA MET A 1 18.44 18.74 -20.96
C MET A 1 18.63 17.94 -19.70
N ALA A 2 19.05 18.58 -18.63
CA ALA A 2 19.83 17.96 -17.56
C ALA A 2 19.04 17.75 -16.27
N ALA A 3 19.52 16.81 -15.46
CA ALA A 3 19.16 16.69 -14.05
C ALA A 3 19.27 18.05 -13.34
N VAL A 4 18.41 18.28 -12.36
CA VAL A 4 18.41 19.49 -11.52
C VAL A 4 19.03 19.11 -10.18
N HIS A 5 20.14 19.76 -9.84
CA HIS A 5 20.89 19.50 -8.62
C HIS A 5 21.24 20.82 -7.97
N PHE A 6 20.89 20.97 -6.69
CA PHE A 6 21.24 22.13 -5.88
C PHE A 6 22.10 21.70 -4.70
N ASP A 7 23.23 22.36 -4.54
CA ASP A 7 24.18 22.12 -3.45
C ASP A 7 23.94 23.03 -2.24
N ASP A 8 23.12 24.06 -2.43
CA ASP A 8 22.72 25.02 -1.42
C ASP A 8 21.19 24.98 -1.22
N PRO A 9 20.71 24.69 0.00
CA PRO A 9 19.28 24.67 0.29
C PRO A 9 18.59 26.01 0.07
N THR A 10 19.29 27.14 0.25
CA THR A 10 18.71 28.47 0.04
C THR A 10 18.46 28.71 -1.45
N GLU A 11 19.41 28.34 -2.31
CA GLU A 11 19.23 28.34 -3.76
C GLU A 11 18.06 27.44 -4.19
N ALA A 12 17.99 26.21 -3.64
CA ALA A 12 16.92 25.28 -3.94
C ALA A 12 15.51 25.85 -3.68
N THR A 13 15.33 26.65 -2.61
CA THR A 13 14.02 27.28 -2.32
C THR A 13 13.57 28.26 -3.38
N SER A 14 14.49 28.93 -4.07
CA SER A 14 14.18 29.85 -5.18
C SER A 14 13.87 29.10 -6.49
N HIS A 15 14.13 27.79 -6.53
CA HIS A 15 14.00 26.93 -7.70
C HIS A 15 13.06 25.73 -7.50
N VAL A 16 12.15 25.79 -6.52
CA VAL A 16 11.12 24.75 -6.29
C VAL A 16 10.34 24.40 -7.56
N PRO A 17 9.88 25.35 -8.41
CA PRO A 17 9.19 25.00 -9.65
C PRO A 17 10.03 24.13 -10.61
N ALA A 18 11.35 24.36 -10.67
CA ALA A 18 12.25 23.57 -11.50
C ALA A 18 12.46 22.15 -10.94
N LEU A 19 12.52 22.00 -9.61
CA LEU A 19 12.57 20.69 -8.95
C LEU A 19 11.31 19.87 -9.24
N LEU A 20 10.13 20.48 -9.10
CA LEU A 20 8.85 19.80 -9.35
C LEU A 20 8.70 19.41 -10.83
N ALA A 21 9.02 20.31 -11.76
CA ALA A 21 8.96 20.01 -13.20
C ALA A 21 9.95 18.91 -13.62
N ALA A 22 11.11 18.82 -12.97
CA ALA A 22 12.06 17.72 -13.20
C ALA A 22 11.51 16.39 -12.65
N ALA A 23 10.97 16.39 -11.43
CA ALA A 23 10.38 15.22 -10.79
C ALA A 23 9.17 14.65 -11.58
N GLU A 24 8.26 15.51 -12.04
CA GLU A 24 7.10 15.14 -12.86
C GLU A 24 7.51 14.42 -14.15
N ARG A 25 8.63 14.86 -14.75
CA ARG A 25 9.22 14.26 -15.96
C ARG A 25 10.05 13.01 -15.68
N GLY A 26 10.22 12.61 -14.43
CA GLY A 26 11.08 11.50 -14.02
C GLY A 26 12.58 11.80 -14.16
N LEU A 27 12.97 13.06 -14.20
CA LEU A 27 14.38 13.47 -14.20
C LEU A 27 14.90 13.53 -12.77
N ALA A 28 16.20 13.29 -12.59
CA ALA A 28 16.83 13.44 -11.29
C ALA A 28 16.72 14.91 -10.80
N ALA A 29 16.07 15.09 -9.66
CA ALA A 29 15.88 16.36 -8.97
C ALA A 29 16.35 16.18 -7.53
N THR A 30 17.44 16.86 -7.14
CA THR A 30 18.07 16.63 -5.84
C THR A 30 18.52 17.93 -5.17
N VAL A 31 18.49 17.92 -3.84
CA VAL A 31 18.97 19.02 -2.99
C VAL A 31 19.92 18.45 -1.95
N ARG A 32 21.12 19.01 -1.84
CA ARG A 32 22.10 18.63 -0.83
C ARG A 32 22.07 19.62 0.33
N ARG A 33 22.14 19.12 1.56
CA ARG A 33 22.23 19.90 2.79
C ARG A 33 23.18 19.21 3.76
N ASP A 34 24.26 19.87 4.16
CA ASP A 34 25.15 19.38 5.23
C ASP A 34 25.62 17.91 5.03
N GLY A 35 25.84 17.49 3.77
CA GLY A 35 26.23 16.11 3.42
C GLY A 35 25.07 15.12 3.23
N PHE A 36 23.84 15.49 3.56
CA PHE A 36 22.61 14.75 3.24
C PHE A 36 22.12 15.10 1.84
N LEU A 37 21.69 14.09 1.07
CA LEU A 37 21.12 14.27 -0.27
C LEU A 37 19.64 13.89 -0.25
N ALA A 38 18.78 14.86 -0.50
CA ALA A 38 17.35 14.65 -0.70
C ALA A 38 17.04 14.53 -2.20
N ALA A 39 16.09 13.67 -2.55
CA ALA A 39 15.52 13.57 -3.90
C ALA A 39 14.06 14.02 -3.89
N VAL A 40 13.67 14.78 -4.91
CA VAL A 40 12.27 15.11 -5.20
C VAL A 40 11.83 14.21 -6.34
N VAL A 41 10.77 13.44 -6.11
CA VAL A 41 10.27 12.45 -7.05
C VAL A 41 8.75 12.60 -7.19
N ASP A 42 8.22 12.19 -8.34
CA ASP A 42 6.78 12.05 -8.49
C ASP A 42 6.22 11.01 -7.50
N ALA A 43 5.16 11.40 -6.80
CA ALA A 43 4.56 10.61 -5.72
C ALA A 43 3.99 9.27 -6.22
N ALA A 44 3.34 9.26 -7.39
CA ALA A 44 2.74 8.06 -7.94
C ALA A 44 3.81 7.04 -8.37
N ARG A 45 4.90 7.51 -9.00
CA ARG A 45 6.07 6.68 -9.33
C ARG A 45 6.75 6.12 -8.09
N LEU A 46 6.94 6.95 -7.05
CA LEU A 46 7.53 6.49 -5.80
C LEU A 46 6.65 5.41 -5.14
N ARG A 47 5.33 5.64 -5.05
CA ARG A 47 4.37 4.66 -4.52
C ARG A 47 4.44 3.33 -5.26
N HIS A 48 4.45 3.36 -6.59
CA HIS A 48 4.56 2.16 -7.42
C HIS A 48 5.87 1.41 -7.16
N CYS A 49 7.01 2.10 -7.15
CA CYS A 49 8.31 1.50 -6.84
C CYS A 49 8.35 0.90 -5.43
N LEU A 50 7.77 1.58 -4.43
CA LEU A 50 7.70 1.08 -3.06
C LEU A 50 6.83 -0.18 -2.98
N ALA A 51 5.62 -0.16 -3.56
CA ALA A 51 4.71 -1.31 -3.56
C ALA A 51 5.38 -2.56 -4.17
N ALA A 52 6.15 -2.39 -5.25
CA ALA A 52 6.89 -3.48 -5.88
C ALA A 52 8.09 -3.96 -5.03
N ALA A 53 8.79 -3.05 -4.35
CA ALA A 53 9.96 -3.37 -3.52
C ALA A 53 9.59 -3.97 -2.15
N THR A 54 8.41 -3.63 -1.63
CA THR A 54 7.90 -4.07 -0.32
C THR A 54 6.54 -4.75 -0.51
N PRO A 55 6.49 -5.99 -1.06
CA PRO A 55 5.22 -6.74 -1.12
C PRO A 55 4.70 -7.00 0.30
N SER A 56 3.38 -6.95 0.50
CA SER A 56 2.75 -7.06 1.82
C SER A 56 3.16 -8.34 2.55
N ARG A 57 3.16 -9.47 1.83
CA ARG A 57 3.29 -10.82 2.43
C ARG A 57 2.28 -11.03 3.56
N ALA A 58 1.12 -10.37 3.48
CA ALA A 58 0.08 -10.55 4.46
C ALA A 58 -0.39 -12.01 4.45
N GLU A 59 -0.58 -12.56 5.64
CA GLU A 59 -1.14 -13.88 5.84
C GLU A 59 -2.56 -13.70 6.38
N ALA A 60 -3.53 -14.31 5.69
CA ALA A 60 -4.92 -14.34 6.11
C ALA A 60 -5.28 -15.75 6.60
N VAL A 61 -5.78 -15.85 7.82
CA VAL A 61 -6.12 -17.09 8.49
C VAL A 61 -7.60 -17.09 8.83
N PRO A 62 -8.38 -18.10 8.40
CA PRO A 62 -9.74 -18.27 8.86
C PRO A 62 -9.75 -18.70 10.32
N GLU A 63 -10.59 -18.05 11.12
CA GLU A 63 -10.90 -18.40 12.50
C GLU A 63 -12.33 -18.95 12.61
N ALA A 64 -12.72 -19.46 13.78
CA ALA A 64 -13.99 -20.17 13.97
C ALA A 64 -15.22 -19.37 13.52
N ASP A 65 -15.19 -18.04 13.67
CA ASP A 65 -16.29 -17.13 13.32
C ASP A 65 -15.80 -15.89 12.54
N GLY A 66 -14.67 -15.97 11.82
CA GLY A 66 -14.13 -14.81 11.12
C GLY A 66 -12.78 -15.02 10.44
N TRP A 67 -12.06 -13.92 10.24
CA TRP A 67 -10.76 -13.85 9.57
C TRP A 67 -9.79 -13.01 10.38
N SER A 68 -8.54 -13.46 10.42
CA SER A 68 -7.41 -12.70 10.96
C SER A 68 -6.38 -12.47 9.88
N ILE A 69 -5.90 -11.24 9.74
CA ILE A 69 -4.83 -10.86 8.82
C ILE A 69 -3.66 -10.31 9.63
N PHE A 70 -2.44 -10.74 9.31
CA PHE A 70 -1.22 -10.19 9.88
C PHE A 70 -0.12 -10.12 8.83
N ILE A 71 0.85 -9.22 9.04
CA ILE A 71 2.04 -9.12 8.17
C ILE A 71 3.27 -9.57 8.96
N PRO A 72 3.94 -10.67 8.55
CA PRO A 72 5.12 -11.16 9.24
C PRO A 72 6.22 -10.09 9.35
N GLY A 73 6.69 -9.87 10.58
CA GLY A 73 7.73 -8.88 10.88
C GLY A 73 7.21 -7.46 11.11
N LEU A 74 5.90 -7.23 11.01
CA LEU A 74 5.26 -5.98 11.43
C LEU A 74 4.37 -6.20 12.65
N PRO A 75 4.32 -5.23 13.59
CA PRO A 75 3.47 -5.30 14.76
C PRO A 75 2.05 -4.81 14.44
N VAL A 76 1.47 -5.30 13.33
CA VAL A 76 0.11 -4.99 12.91
C VAL A 76 -0.64 -6.28 12.57
N ALA A 77 -1.85 -6.37 13.08
CA ALA A 77 -2.80 -7.45 12.84
C ALA A 77 -4.21 -6.87 12.89
N ALA A 78 -5.14 -7.50 12.19
CA ALA A 78 -6.53 -7.10 12.16
C ALA A 78 -7.43 -8.33 12.05
N ASP A 79 -8.63 -8.23 12.59
CA ASP A 79 -9.66 -9.27 12.53
C ASP A 79 -10.98 -8.70 11.98
N GLY A 80 -11.82 -9.57 11.43
CA GLY A 80 -13.13 -9.23 10.89
C GLY A 80 -14.04 -10.45 10.80
N ALA A 81 -15.36 -10.24 10.80
CA ALA A 81 -16.31 -11.35 10.64
C ALA A 81 -16.27 -11.89 9.20
N THR A 82 -15.88 -11.05 8.23
CA THR A 82 -15.56 -11.46 6.85
C THR A 82 -14.12 -11.13 6.49
N PHE A 83 -13.65 -11.69 5.38
CA PHE A 83 -12.32 -11.39 4.85
C PHE A 83 -12.20 -9.90 4.47
N GLU A 84 -13.23 -9.33 3.85
CA GLU A 84 -13.28 -7.93 3.44
C GLU A 84 -13.23 -6.99 4.64
N GLU A 85 -13.95 -7.32 5.72
CA GLU A 85 -13.87 -6.59 6.99
C GLU A 85 -12.46 -6.65 7.57
N ALA A 86 -11.84 -7.84 7.60
CA ALA A 86 -10.47 -7.98 8.09
C ALA A 86 -9.45 -7.19 7.23
N VAL A 87 -9.66 -7.08 5.91
CA VAL A 87 -8.84 -6.23 5.03
C VAL A 87 -9.06 -4.75 5.34
N ALA A 88 -10.30 -4.30 5.53
CA ALA A 88 -10.60 -2.91 5.86
C ALA A 88 -9.99 -2.51 7.22
N GLU A 89 -10.10 -3.38 8.22
CA GLU A 89 -9.47 -3.20 9.54
C GLU A 89 -7.94 -3.23 9.44
N MET A 90 -7.36 -4.07 8.58
CA MET A 90 -5.91 -4.04 8.32
C MET A 90 -5.47 -2.71 7.70
N VAL A 91 -6.26 -2.15 6.77
CA VAL A 91 -5.97 -0.81 6.21
C VAL A 91 -6.00 0.25 7.31
N ALA A 92 -7.02 0.24 8.18
CA ALA A 92 -7.10 1.16 9.31
C ALA A 92 -5.89 1.02 10.25
N ALA A 93 -5.54 -0.21 10.64
CA ALA A 93 -4.37 -0.48 11.49
C ALA A 93 -3.05 0.00 10.86
N LEU A 94 -2.88 -0.13 9.54
CA LEU A 94 -1.71 0.39 8.82
C LEU A 94 -1.68 1.94 8.85
N ARG A 95 -2.83 2.61 8.74
CA ARG A 95 -2.91 4.07 8.86
C ARG A 95 -2.49 4.54 10.25
N GLU A 96 -3.00 3.89 11.28
CA GLU A 96 -2.64 4.18 12.67
C GLU A 96 -1.15 3.94 12.91
N TYR A 97 -0.62 2.80 12.45
CA TYR A 97 0.80 2.50 12.53
C TYR A 97 1.68 3.57 11.86
N ALA A 98 1.29 4.06 10.68
CA ALA A 98 2.02 5.14 9.99
C ALA A 98 1.98 6.48 10.74
N GLN A 99 0.91 6.74 11.49
CA GLN A 99 0.80 7.92 12.34
C GLN A 99 1.67 7.79 13.59
N ASP A 100 1.58 6.66 14.31
CA ASP A 100 2.41 6.38 15.49
C ASP A 100 3.90 6.35 15.15
N TRP A 101 4.25 5.88 13.96
CA TRP A 101 5.63 5.89 13.50
C TRP A 101 6.20 7.29 13.36
N GLN A 102 5.42 8.21 12.81
CA GLN A 102 5.82 9.62 12.69
C GLN A 102 5.85 10.34 14.04
N ASP A 103 4.95 9.97 14.96
CA ASP A 103 4.83 10.59 16.27
C ASP A 103 5.96 10.17 17.23
N HIS A 104 6.21 8.87 17.37
CA HIS A 104 7.14 8.37 18.39
C HIS A 104 7.90 7.07 18.06
N LEU A 105 7.64 6.36 16.96
CA LEU A 105 8.39 5.12 16.62
C LEU A 105 9.56 5.30 15.64
N LEU A 106 9.72 6.47 15.01
CA LEU A 106 10.80 6.76 14.04
C LEU A 106 12.20 6.35 14.55
N ASP A 107 12.48 6.60 15.83
CA ASP A 107 13.78 6.31 16.44
C ASP A 107 13.83 4.95 17.18
N ALA A 108 12.69 4.25 17.28
CA ALA A 108 12.62 2.98 18.01
C ALA A 108 13.39 1.88 17.24
N PRO A 109 14.31 1.13 17.88
CA PRO A 109 15.21 0.22 17.17
C PRO A 109 14.55 -0.85 16.30
N ASN A 110 13.34 -1.28 16.65
CA ASN A 110 12.55 -2.28 15.94
C ASN A 110 11.60 -1.67 14.87
N HIS A 111 11.55 -0.35 14.75
CA HIS A 111 10.66 0.36 13.81
C HIS A 111 11.40 1.31 12.87
N ARG A 112 12.60 1.79 13.22
CA ARG A 112 13.35 2.82 12.46
C ARG A 112 13.53 2.51 10.97
N ASP A 113 13.62 1.22 10.61
CA ASP A 113 13.87 0.77 9.25
C ASP A 113 12.57 0.62 8.42
N ASN A 114 11.40 0.86 9.03
CA ASN A 114 10.08 0.76 8.38
C ASN A 114 9.68 2.01 7.58
N TRP A 115 10.61 2.95 7.34
CA TRP A 115 10.34 4.19 6.60
C TRP A 115 9.71 3.92 5.22
N ALA A 116 10.17 2.90 4.49
CA ALA A 116 9.67 2.60 3.14
C ALA A 116 8.20 2.19 3.15
N LEU A 117 7.81 1.38 4.15
CA LEU A 117 6.43 0.99 4.38
C LEU A 117 5.58 2.20 4.75
N VAL A 118 6.04 3.06 5.66
CA VAL A 118 5.31 4.26 6.06
C VAL A 118 5.09 5.20 4.88
N GLN A 119 6.11 5.39 4.03
CA GLN A 119 5.97 6.14 2.79
C GLN A 119 4.94 5.51 1.85
N LEU A 120 4.95 4.18 1.69
CA LEU A 120 3.96 3.47 0.87
C LEU A 120 2.54 3.70 1.40
N ILE A 121 2.35 3.59 2.72
CA ILE A 121 1.06 3.84 3.38
C ILE A 121 0.64 5.28 3.10
N SER A 122 1.45 6.27 3.45
CA SER A 122 1.10 7.69 3.30
C SER A 122 0.82 8.12 1.85
N LEU A 123 1.44 7.47 0.85
CA LEU A 123 1.26 7.79 -0.57
C LEU A 123 0.11 7.02 -1.25
N SER A 124 -0.48 6.05 -0.55
CA SER A 124 -1.58 5.24 -1.08
C SER A 124 -2.92 5.73 -0.54
N ASP A 125 -3.98 5.62 -1.34
CA ASP A 125 -5.36 5.66 -0.84
C ASP A 125 -5.74 4.27 -0.28
N ASP A 126 -6.89 4.18 0.40
CA ASP A 126 -7.30 2.96 1.10
C ASP A 126 -7.54 1.79 0.14
N ARG A 127 -8.04 2.07 -1.07
CA ARG A 127 -8.23 1.05 -2.12
C ARG A 127 -6.88 0.46 -2.53
N ARG A 128 -5.89 1.30 -2.84
CA ARG A 128 -4.53 0.86 -3.22
C ARG A 128 -3.84 0.12 -2.08
N LEU A 129 -4.11 0.48 -0.82
CA LEU A 129 -3.61 -0.27 0.33
C LEU A 129 -4.26 -1.63 0.45
N ALA A 130 -5.58 -1.73 0.27
CA ALA A 130 -6.28 -3.01 0.27
C ALA A 130 -5.74 -3.94 -0.83
N GLU A 131 -5.58 -3.42 -2.06
CA GLU A 131 -4.95 -4.14 -3.18
C GLU A 131 -3.53 -4.61 -2.85
N TRP A 132 -2.74 -3.77 -2.19
CA TRP A 132 -1.41 -4.15 -1.73
C TRP A 132 -1.44 -5.23 -0.64
N VAL A 133 -2.37 -5.14 0.33
CA VAL A 133 -2.55 -6.15 1.40
C VAL A 133 -2.83 -7.51 0.78
N VAL A 134 -3.76 -7.60 -0.17
CA VAL A 134 -4.15 -8.88 -0.80
C VAL A 134 -3.14 -9.42 -1.82
N GLY A 135 -2.13 -8.62 -2.20
CA GLY A 135 -1.02 -9.05 -3.07
C GLY A 135 -1.16 -8.69 -4.55
N GLU A 136 -2.15 -7.86 -4.92
CA GLU A 136 -2.47 -7.46 -6.30
C GLU A 136 -1.72 -6.20 -6.77
N ALA A 137 -0.60 -5.84 -6.14
CA ALA A 137 0.11 -4.57 -6.37
C ALA A 137 0.84 -4.46 -7.74
N GLY A 138 0.43 -5.22 -8.76
CA GLY A 138 1.12 -5.39 -10.04
C GLY A 138 0.57 -4.64 -11.25
N GLU A 139 -0.70 -4.22 -11.27
CA GLU A 139 -1.35 -3.76 -12.51
C GLU A 139 -1.87 -2.32 -12.45
N ASP A 140 -0.97 -1.33 -12.42
CA ASP A 140 -1.31 0.03 -12.90
C ASP A 140 -1.19 0.02 -14.44
N GLU A 141 -2.10 -0.66 -15.15
CA GLU A 141 -2.21 -0.54 -16.61
C GLU A 141 -2.96 0.74 -17.00
N GLY A 142 -2.23 1.69 -17.57
CA GLY A 142 -2.82 2.68 -18.45
C GLY A 142 -3.34 2.01 -19.72
N ALA A 143 -4.64 2.21 -19.99
CA ALA A 143 -5.39 1.95 -21.22
C ALA A 143 -6.28 0.68 -21.25
N GLY A 144 -7.59 0.93 -21.38
CA GLY A 144 -8.52 -0.02 -22.00
C GLY A 144 -9.48 -0.70 -21.02
N ARG A 145 -10.72 -0.20 -21.00
CA ARG A 145 -11.88 -0.88 -20.41
C ARG A 145 -12.11 -2.25 -21.11
N GLY A 146 -11.66 -3.33 -20.48
CA GLY A 146 -12.14 -4.72 -20.67
C GLY A 146 -13.30 -5.03 -19.72
N PRO A 147 -14.04 -6.14 -19.88
CA PRO A 147 -15.36 -6.30 -19.28
C PRO A 147 -15.26 -6.30 -17.75
N GLU A 148 -16.32 -5.78 -17.13
CA GLU A 148 -16.64 -5.83 -15.71
C GLU A 148 -16.43 -7.27 -15.17
N ARG A 149 -15.20 -7.54 -14.72
CA ARG A 149 -14.83 -8.74 -13.98
C ARG A 149 -14.83 -8.34 -12.53
N ASP A 150 -15.49 -9.15 -11.71
CA ASP A 150 -15.52 -8.96 -10.26
C ASP A 150 -14.14 -9.35 -9.71
N PRO A 151 -13.30 -8.37 -9.35
CA PRO A 151 -11.94 -8.64 -8.89
C PRO A 151 -11.95 -9.44 -7.59
N VAL A 152 -13.04 -9.40 -6.82
CA VAL A 152 -13.18 -10.12 -5.54
C VAL A 152 -13.39 -11.61 -5.79
N ALA A 153 -14.18 -11.98 -6.80
CA ALA A 153 -14.39 -13.38 -7.16
C ALA A 153 -13.12 -14.05 -7.71
N GLU A 154 -12.31 -13.32 -8.48
CA GLU A 154 -10.99 -13.82 -8.93
C GLU A 154 -10.02 -13.94 -7.73
N LEU A 155 -10.07 -13.01 -6.77
CA LEU A 155 -9.24 -13.02 -5.56
C LEU A 155 -9.52 -14.23 -4.65
N VAL A 156 -10.80 -14.55 -4.45
CA VAL A 156 -11.24 -15.72 -3.67
C VAL A 156 -10.80 -17.00 -4.38
N ALA A 157 -10.97 -17.09 -5.70
CA ALA A 157 -10.58 -18.27 -6.47
C ALA A 157 -9.05 -18.51 -6.48
N ASP A 158 -8.24 -17.45 -6.60
CA ASP A 158 -6.78 -17.56 -6.60
C ASP A 158 -6.22 -17.91 -5.21
N PHE A 159 -6.91 -17.48 -4.14
CA PHE A 159 -6.62 -17.88 -2.76
C PHE A 159 -7.01 -19.33 -2.48
N GLU A 160 -8.21 -19.77 -2.89
CA GLU A 160 -8.66 -21.16 -2.77
C GLU A 160 -7.71 -22.12 -3.51
N ALA A 161 -7.18 -21.70 -4.65
CA ALA A 161 -6.19 -22.45 -5.41
C ALA A 161 -4.85 -22.63 -4.65
N ARG A 162 -4.49 -21.69 -3.75
CA ARG A 162 -3.24 -21.72 -2.96
C ARG A 162 -3.42 -22.38 -1.59
N ASN A 163 -4.60 -22.27 -0.98
CA ASN A 163 -4.83 -22.57 0.43
C ASN A 163 -5.93 -23.62 0.69
N GLY A 164 -6.64 -24.08 -0.34
CA GLY A 164 -7.75 -25.03 -0.24
C GLY A 164 -9.13 -24.34 -0.22
N PRO A 165 -10.21 -25.09 -0.49
CA PRO A 165 -11.54 -24.53 -0.74
C PRO A 165 -12.14 -23.88 0.52
N VAL A 166 -12.81 -22.73 0.34
CA VAL A 166 -13.67 -22.15 1.36
C VAL A 166 -14.89 -23.06 1.51
N PRO A 167 -15.30 -23.44 2.75
CA PRO A 167 -16.43 -24.34 2.91
C PRO A 167 -17.76 -23.69 2.45
N ASP A 168 -18.60 -24.48 1.78
CA ASP A 168 -19.86 -24.06 1.11
C ASP A 168 -20.87 -23.32 2.01
N ASP A 169 -20.73 -23.44 3.34
CA ASP A 169 -21.59 -22.80 4.33
C ASP A 169 -21.33 -21.28 4.46
N LEU A 170 -20.17 -20.78 4.05
CA LEU A 170 -19.83 -19.36 4.03
C LEU A 170 -20.32 -18.65 2.77
N LEU A 171 -20.29 -19.30 1.60
CA LEU A 171 -20.86 -18.77 0.35
C LEU A 171 -22.39 -18.58 0.47
N THR A 172 -23.06 -19.51 1.15
CA THR A 172 -24.51 -19.44 1.39
C THR A 172 -24.88 -18.29 2.35
N GLN A 173 -24.00 -17.93 3.29
CA GLN A 173 -24.21 -16.83 4.22
C GLN A 173 -23.88 -15.46 3.59
N ALA A 174 -22.88 -15.40 2.71
CA ALA A 174 -22.56 -14.20 1.92
C ALA A 174 -23.71 -13.82 0.95
N GLN A 175 -24.35 -14.80 0.31
CA GLN A 175 -25.50 -14.57 -0.58
C GLN A 175 -26.79 -14.20 0.18
N ALA A 176 -26.98 -14.66 1.42
CA ALA A 176 -28.12 -14.29 2.25
C ALA A 176 -28.04 -12.86 2.80
N ALA A 177 -26.83 -12.29 2.88
CA ALA A 177 -26.59 -10.93 3.35
C ALA A 177 -26.95 -9.85 2.30
N TRP A 178 -27.26 -10.23 1.06
CA TRP A 178 -27.55 -9.29 -0.04
C TRP A 178 -28.70 -9.77 -0.95
N PRO A 179 -29.98 -9.50 -0.61
CA PRO A 179 -31.11 -9.95 -1.43
C PRO A 179 -31.40 -9.08 -2.66
N ASP A 180 -30.80 -7.89 -2.79
CA ASP A 180 -31.12 -6.94 -3.86
C ASP A 180 -29.91 -6.68 -4.77
N ALA A 181 -29.66 -7.62 -5.69
CA ALA A 181 -28.92 -7.39 -6.92
C ALA A 181 -29.83 -7.73 -8.11
N GLU A 182 -30.70 -6.78 -8.45
CA GLU A 182 -31.32 -6.61 -9.78
C GLU A 182 -31.00 -5.22 -10.32
#